data_AF-A0A6N6SZB1-F1
#
_entry.id   AF-A0A6N6SZB1-F1
#
_cell.length_a   1.000
_cell.length_b   1.000
_cell.length_c   1.000
_cell.angle_alpha   90.00
_cell.angle_beta   90.00
_cell.angle_gamma   90.00
#
_symmetry.space_group_name_H-M   'P 1'
#
loop_
_entity.id
_entity.type
_entity.pdbx_description
1 polymer ?
#
loop_
_entity_poly.entity_id
_entity_poly.type
_entity_poly.pdbx_seq_one_letter_code
_entity_poly.pdbx_strand_id
1 'polypeptide(L)'
;MAEARRAVERPLSPHLQVYSFLINMVMSIMHRATGAALYFGTLLLAAWLVSAAMGQKQYELVSELFAHPLGKVVLFGYSWALIHHMLGGIRHFIWDTGRGFQIWQVNLLSWLTILGSVTLTIVLWAAALGIRGGF
;
A
#
# COMPACT_ATOMS: atom_id res chain seq x y z
N MET A 1 6.39 55.58 -11.87
CA MET A 1 6.45 54.18 -11.42
C MET A 1 5.49 54.04 -10.25
N ALA A 2 4.29 53.49 -10.48
CA ALA A 2 3.33 53.28 -9.39
C ALA A 2 3.84 52.11 -8.53
N GLU A 3 4.09 52.37 -7.26
CA GLU A 3 4.41 51.35 -6.27
C GLU A 3 3.22 50.40 -6.16
N ALA A 4 3.37 49.16 -6.62
CA ALA A 4 2.34 48.15 -6.47
C ALA A 4 2.14 47.90 -4.97
N ARG A 5 0.98 48.29 -4.43
CA ARG A 5 0.56 48.01 -3.05
C ARG A 5 0.80 46.52 -2.76
N ARG A 6 1.68 46.22 -1.81
CA ARG A 6 1.98 44.85 -1.36
C ARG A 6 0.64 44.18 -0.98
N ALA A 7 0.26 43.13 -1.71
CA ALA A 7 -0.99 42.43 -1.47
C ALA A 7 -1.00 41.94 -0.01
N VAL A 8 -2.05 42.26 0.74
CA VAL A 8 -2.24 41.75 2.10
C VAL A 8 -2.41 40.23 1.99
N GLU A 9 -1.44 39.49 2.50
CA GLU A 9 -1.47 38.03 2.50
C GLU A 9 -2.54 37.57 3.50
N ARG A 10 -3.61 36.97 3.00
CA ARG A 10 -4.73 36.51 3.82
C ARG A 10 -4.37 35.16 4.46
N PRO A 11 -4.70 34.94 5.74
CA PRO A 11 -4.41 33.66 6.39
C PRO A 11 -5.24 32.53 5.76
N LEU A 12 -4.63 31.35 5.65
CA LEU A 12 -5.31 30.12 5.24
C LEU A 12 -6.21 29.62 6.37
N SER A 13 -7.44 29.23 6.06
CA SER A 13 -8.33 28.61 7.04
C SER A 13 -7.76 27.28 7.57
N PRO A 14 -7.93 26.96 8.86
CA PRO A 14 -7.59 25.63 9.38
C PRO A 14 -8.34 24.52 8.61
N HIS A 15 -7.66 23.40 8.34
CA HIS A 15 -8.18 22.32 7.50
C HIS A 15 -7.80 20.95 8.07
N LEU A 16 -6.60 20.41 7.77
CA LEU A 16 -6.21 19.05 8.17
C LEU A 16 -6.17 18.84 9.69
N GLN A 17 -5.86 19.88 10.46
CA GLN A 17 -5.73 19.81 11.91
C GLN A 17 -7.08 19.83 12.64
N VAL A 18 -8.14 20.32 11.98
CA VAL A 18 -9.48 20.48 12.59
C VAL A 18 -10.53 19.54 12.00
N TYR A 19 -10.24 18.90 10.87
CA TYR A 19 -11.16 18.00 10.20
C TYR A 19 -11.13 16.59 10.81
N SER A 20 -12.30 15.97 10.98
CA SER A 20 -12.42 14.59 11.48
C SER A 20 -12.11 13.57 10.38
N PHE A 21 -11.11 12.73 10.58
CA PHE A 21 -10.72 11.71 9.60
C PHE A 21 -11.80 10.64 9.44
N LEU A 22 -12.27 10.47 8.21
CA LEU A 22 -13.19 9.40 7.82
C LEU A 22 -12.41 8.22 7.23
N ILE A 23 -12.93 7.00 7.39
CA ILE A 23 -12.25 5.78 6.92
C ILE A 23 -11.96 5.82 5.41
N ASN A 24 -12.88 6.33 4.59
CA ASN A 24 -12.67 6.47 3.15
C ASN A 24 -11.51 7.43 2.81
N MET A 25 -11.31 8.48 3.60
CA MET A 25 -10.17 9.40 3.44
C MET A 25 -8.86 8.70 3.79
N VAL A 26 -8.81 8.01 4.92
CA VAL A 26 -7.62 7.25 5.33
C VAL A 26 -7.29 6.21 4.27
N MET A 27 -8.27 5.47 3.76
CA MET A 27 -8.05 4.47 2.72
C MET A 27 -7.63 5.08 1.37
N SER A 28 -8.04 6.31 1.05
CA SER A 28 -7.54 7.03 -0.12
C SER A 28 -6.06 7.43 0.03
N ILE A 29 -5.66 7.88 1.22
CA ILE A 29 -4.25 8.18 1.53
C ILE A 29 -3.43 6.89 1.47
N MET A 30 -3.91 5.82 2.11
CA MET A 30 -3.23 4.53 2.13
C MET A 30 -3.09 3.92 0.74
N HIS A 31 -4.09 4.04 -0.15
CA HIS A 31 -3.98 3.58 -1.53
C HIS A 31 -2.84 4.30 -2.29
N ARG A 32 -2.69 5.62 -2.09
CA ARG A 32 -1.58 6.39 -2.68
C ARG A 32 -0.23 6.03 -2.07
N ALA A 33 -0.15 5.93 -0.75
CA ALA A 33 1.08 5.58 -0.04
C ALA A 33 1.56 4.17 -0.43
N THR A 34 0.65 3.19 -0.48
CA THR A 34 0.98 1.83 -0.94
C THR A 34 1.36 1.80 -2.42
N GLY A 35 0.71 2.59 -3.28
CA GLY A 35 1.13 2.73 -4.69
C GLY A 35 2.56 3.27 -4.84
N ALA A 36 2.90 4.32 -4.09
CA ALA A 36 4.27 4.85 -4.07
C ALA A 36 5.28 3.83 -3.51
N ALA A 37 4.93 3.11 -2.44
CA ALA A 37 5.77 2.06 -1.87
C ALA A 37 6.01 0.92 -2.88
N LEU A 38 4.98 0.52 -3.65
CA LEU A 38 5.08 -0.53 -4.66
C LEU A 38 5.92 -0.11 -5.87
N TYR A 39 5.87 1.16 -6.26
CA TYR A 39 6.72 1.70 -7.33
C TYR A 39 8.20 1.39 -7.06
N PHE A 40 8.69 1.69 -5.86
CA PHE A 40 10.06 1.34 -5.46
C PHE A 40 10.20 -0.15 -5.09
N GLY A 41 9.21 -0.71 -4.41
CA GLY A 41 9.23 -2.10 -3.94
C GLY A 41 9.29 -3.14 -5.05
N THR A 42 8.86 -2.79 -6.27
CA THR A 42 8.98 -3.67 -7.45
C THR A 42 10.44 -4.03 -7.75
N LEU A 43 11.41 -3.23 -7.30
CA LEU A 43 12.83 -3.57 -7.36
C LEU A 43 13.17 -4.84 -6.56
N LEU A 44 12.45 -5.14 -5.48
CA LEU A 44 12.62 -6.39 -4.72
C LEU A 44 12.25 -7.61 -5.59
N LEU A 45 11.10 -7.54 -6.25
CA LEU A 45 10.65 -8.59 -7.16
C LEU A 45 11.60 -8.75 -8.36
N ALA A 46 12.02 -7.63 -8.95
CA ALA A 46 12.97 -7.62 -10.05
C ALA A 46 14.32 -8.24 -9.64
N ALA A 47 14.86 -7.84 -8.48
CA ALA A 47 16.12 -8.40 -7.96
C ALA A 47 16.01 -9.91 -7.76
N TRP A 48 14.89 -10.39 -7.22
CA TRP A 48 14.66 -11.82 -7.03
C TRP A 48 14.58 -12.58 -8.37
N LEU A 49 13.79 -12.10 -9.33
CA LEU A 49 13.65 -12.72 -10.66
C LEU A 49 14.97 -12.70 -11.44
N VAL A 50 15.70 -11.58 -11.42
CA VAL A 50 17.01 -11.46 -12.08
C VAL A 50 18.01 -12.41 -11.43
N SER A 51 18.05 -12.49 -10.10
CA SER A 51 18.95 -13.43 -9.40
C SER A 51 18.66 -14.88 -9.75
N ALA A 52 17.38 -15.26 -9.90
CA ALA A 52 16.96 -16.58 -10.33
C ALA A 52 17.42 -16.90 -11.76
N ALA A 53 17.46 -15.90 -12.66
CA ALA A 53 17.94 -16.05 -14.03
C ALA A 53 19.48 -16.08 -14.15
N MET A 54 20.21 -15.49 -13.21
CA MET A 54 21.68 -15.40 -13.24
C MET A 54 22.39 -16.68 -12.77
N GLY A 55 21.69 -17.57 -12.07
CA GLY A 55 22.22 -18.84 -11.57
C GLY A 55 22.20 -18.96 -10.04
N GLN A 56 22.57 -20.15 -9.57
CA GLN A 56 22.38 -20.56 -8.19
C GLN A 56 23.02 -19.61 -7.16
N LYS A 57 24.27 -19.20 -7.38
CA LYS A 57 25.01 -18.33 -6.45
C LYS A 57 24.30 -16.99 -6.20
N GLN A 58 23.81 -16.35 -7.25
CA GLN A 58 23.11 -15.06 -7.16
C GLN A 58 21.76 -15.24 -6.48
N TYR A 59 21.03 -16.29 -6.85
CA TYR A 59 19.75 -16.63 -6.25
C TYR A 59 19.86 -16.90 -4.74
N GLU A 60 20.88 -17.64 -4.31
CA GLU A 60 21.15 -17.92 -2.90
C GLU A 60 21.41 -16.63 -2.12
N LEU A 61 22.24 -15.73 -2.64
CA LEU A 61 22.54 -14.44 -2.00
C LEU A 61 21.28 -13.60 -1.76
N VAL A 62 20.41 -13.47 -2.78
CA VAL A 62 19.15 -12.71 -2.64
C VAL A 62 18.17 -13.44 -1.72
N SER A 63 18.12 -14.78 -1.79
CA SER A 63 17.27 -15.59 -0.94
C SER A 63 17.67 -15.49 0.54
N GLU A 64 18.96 -15.44 0.85
CA GLU A 64 19.48 -15.22 2.21
C GLU A 64 19.10 -13.84 2.75
N LEU A 65 19.23 -12.79 1.92
CA LEU A 65 18.79 -11.44 2.27
C LEU A 65 17.28 -11.41 2.60
N PHE A 66 16.48 -12.12 1.81
CA PHE A 66 15.03 -12.21 2.01
C PHE A 66 14.64 -13.11 3.19
N ALA A 67 15.46 -14.11 3.51
CA ALA A 67 15.27 -14.99 4.66
C ALA A 67 15.65 -14.32 5.99
N HIS A 68 16.54 -13.32 5.96
CA HIS A 68 16.89 -12.52 7.13
C HIS A 68 15.65 -11.90 7.79
N PRO A 69 15.56 -11.80 9.13
CA PRO A 69 14.38 -11.26 9.82
C PRO A 69 13.94 -9.88 9.31
N LEU A 70 14.88 -8.96 9.06
CA LEU A 70 14.56 -7.66 8.47
C LEU A 70 14.05 -7.79 7.02
N GLY A 71 14.62 -8.70 6.24
CA GLY A 71 14.13 -9.01 4.89
C GLY A 71 12.68 -9.52 4.90
N LYS A 72 12.35 -10.41 5.85
CA LYS A 72 10.98 -10.88 6.06
C LYS A 72 10.03 -9.75 6.44
N VAL A 73 10.43 -8.82 7.32
CA VAL A 73 9.61 -7.64 7.67
C VAL A 73 9.34 -6.78 6.43
N VAL A 74 10.37 -6.52 5.61
CA VAL A 74 10.23 -5.77 4.36
C VAL A 74 9.30 -6.50 3.38
N LEU A 75 9.46 -7.81 3.21
CA LEU A 75 8.57 -8.61 2.35
C LEU A 75 7.14 -8.66 2.88
N PHE A 76 6.96 -8.68 4.20
CA PHE A 76 5.62 -8.63 4.81
C PHE A 76 4.95 -7.30 4.49
N GLY A 77 5.67 -6.19 4.70
CA GLY A 77 5.20 -4.86 4.34
C GLY A 77 4.92 -4.71 2.84
N TYR A 78 5.81 -5.22 1.98
CA TYR A 78 5.63 -5.20 0.52
C TYR A 78 4.40 -6.00 0.08
N SER A 79 4.23 -7.22 0.59
CA SER A 79 3.07 -8.07 0.29
C SER A 79 1.75 -7.46 0.79
N TRP A 80 1.73 -6.87 1.99
CA TRP A 80 0.56 -6.13 2.46
C TRP A 80 0.29 -4.89 1.61
N ALA A 81 1.31 -4.10 1.25
CA ALA A 81 1.13 -2.95 0.36
C ALA A 81 0.54 -3.38 -0.98
N LEU A 82 1.01 -4.51 -1.55
CA LEU A 82 0.51 -5.07 -2.79
C LEU A 82 -0.97 -5.44 -2.69
N ILE A 83 -1.33 -6.22 -1.67
CA ILE A 83 -2.72 -6.68 -1.46
C ILE A 83 -3.64 -5.49 -1.14
N HIS A 84 -3.20 -4.57 -0.27
CA HIS A 84 -3.97 -3.37 0.08
C HIS A 84 -4.20 -2.47 -1.13
N HIS A 85 -3.16 -2.22 -1.93
CA HIS A 85 -3.26 -1.41 -3.13
C HIS A 85 -4.20 -2.07 -4.15
N MET A 86 -4.09 -3.39 -4.35
CA MET A 86 -4.97 -4.17 -5.22
C MET A 86 -6.44 -4.07 -4.78
N LEU A 87 -6.76 -4.32 -3.51
CA LEU A 87 -8.14 -4.22 -3.01
C LEU A 87 -8.68 -2.78 -3.11
N GLY A 88 -7.83 -1.78 -2.82
CA GLY A 88 -8.15 -0.38 -3.05
C GLY A 88 -8.44 -0.09 -4.52
N GLY A 89 -7.65 -0.65 -5.44
CA GLY A 89 -7.84 -0.56 -6.89
C GLY A 89 -9.16 -1.19 -7.34
N ILE A 90 -9.52 -2.37 -6.82
CA ILE A 90 -10.82 -3.00 -7.09
C ILE A 90 -11.97 -2.09 -6.64
N ARG A 91 -11.88 -1.48 -5.45
CA ARG A 91 -12.86 -0.49 -4.99
C ARG A 91 -12.95 0.69 -5.95
N HIS A 92 -11.81 1.22 -6.40
CA HIS A 92 -11.78 2.31 -7.38
C HIS A 92 -12.42 1.90 -8.71
N PHE A 93 -12.13 0.70 -9.23
CA PHE A 93 -12.78 0.18 -10.43
C PHE A 93 -14.30 0.02 -10.26
N ILE A 94 -14.79 -0.39 -9.09
CA ILE A 94 -16.25 -0.41 -8.82
C ILE A 94 -16.83 1.00 -8.96
N TRP A 95 -16.17 2.00 -8.37
CA TRP A 95 -16.59 3.41 -8.45
C TRP A 95 -16.52 3.97 -9.87
N ASP A 96 -15.51 3.59 -10.65
CA ASP A 96 -15.36 3.99 -12.05
C ASP A 96 -16.53 3.49 -12.92
N THR A 97 -17.22 2.42 -12.50
CA THR A 97 -18.46 1.96 -13.16
C THR A 97 -19.73 2.73 -12.77
N GLY A 98 -19.63 3.77 -11.94
CA GLY A 98 -20.80 4.52 -11.46
C GLY A 98 -21.54 3.88 -10.27
N ARG A 99 -20.96 2.87 -9.61
CA ARG A 99 -21.60 2.09 -8.52
C ARG A 99 -20.95 2.37 -7.17
N GLY A 100 -21.65 2.06 -6.07
CA GLY A 100 -21.05 2.05 -4.73
C GLY A 100 -20.91 3.42 -4.05
N PHE A 101 -21.69 4.41 -4.46
CA PHE A 101 -21.62 5.80 -3.98
C PHE A 101 -22.53 6.14 -2.78
N GLN A 102 -23.40 5.22 -2.36
CA GLN A 102 -24.16 5.44 -1.13
C GLN A 102 -23.21 5.45 0.08
N ILE A 103 -23.47 6.30 1.08
CA ILE A 103 -22.55 6.50 2.22
C ILE A 103 -22.21 5.17 2.92
N TRP A 104 -23.21 4.32 3.13
CA TRP A 104 -23.00 3.00 3.73
C TRP A 104 -22.13 2.09 2.86
N GLN A 105 -22.24 2.17 1.53
CA GLN A 105 -21.43 1.40 0.58
C GLN A 105 -19.98 1.89 0.58
N VAL A 106 -19.77 3.20 0.56
CA VAL A 106 -18.43 3.80 0.65
C VAL A 106 -17.73 3.39 1.95
N ASN A 107 -18.44 3.43 3.08
CA ASN A 107 -17.91 2.98 4.37
C ASN A 107 -17.62 1.48 4.35
N LEU A 108 -18.56 0.65 3.88
CA LEU A 108 -18.39 -0.80 3.80
C LEU A 108 -17.16 -1.17 2.95
N LEU A 109 -17.08 -0.66 1.72
CA LEU A 109 -15.97 -0.94 0.81
C LEU A 109 -14.62 -0.47 1.38
N SER A 110 -14.60 0.65 2.10
CA SER A 110 -13.39 1.16 2.76
C SER A 110 -12.93 0.25 3.91
N TRP A 111 -13.85 -0.21 4.75
CA TRP A 111 -13.54 -1.19 5.81
C TRP A 111 -13.12 -2.54 5.24
N LEU A 112 -13.79 -3.02 4.19
CA LEU A 112 -13.41 -4.26 3.51
C LEU A 112 -12.01 -4.18 2.90
N THR A 113 -11.56 -3.00 2.45
CA THR A 113 -10.20 -2.82 1.94
C THR A 113 -9.16 -3.10 3.03
N ILE A 114 -9.27 -2.47 4.21
CA ILE A 114 -8.29 -2.66 5.28
C ILE A 114 -8.40 -4.05 5.91
N LEU A 115 -9.60 -4.48 6.29
CA LEU A 115 -9.79 -5.79 6.92
C LEU A 115 -9.42 -6.91 5.96
N GLY A 116 -9.89 -6.85 4.72
CA GLY A 116 -9.56 -7.82 3.68
C GLY A 116 -8.05 -7.87 3.41
N SER A 117 -7.38 -6.72 3.30
CA SER A 117 -5.93 -6.72 3.06
C SER A 117 -5.14 -7.33 4.21
N VAL A 118 -5.47 -6.98 5.46
CA VAL A 118 -4.80 -7.57 6.63
C VAL A 118 -5.04 -9.06 6.70
N THR A 119 -6.29 -9.51 6.55
CA THR A 119 -6.64 -10.95 6.58
C THR A 119 -5.93 -11.72 5.49
N LEU A 120 -5.96 -11.25 4.23
CA LEU A 120 -5.31 -11.93 3.11
C LEU A 120 -3.79 -11.99 3.29
N THR A 121 -3.16 -10.92 3.80
CA THR A 121 -1.71 -10.96 4.10
C THR A 121 -1.40 -11.99 5.18
N ILE A 122 -2.18 -12.04 6.27
CA ILE A 122 -1.98 -13.02 7.34
C ILE A 122 -2.13 -14.45 6.79
N VAL A 123 -3.16 -14.71 5.99
CA VAL A 123 -3.37 -16.02 5.36
C VAL A 123 -2.21 -16.38 4.44
N LEU A 124 -1.74 -15.43 3.62
CA LEU A 124 -0.59 -15.63 2.73
C LEU A 124 0.66 -16.03 3.52
N TRP A 125 0.95 -15.32 4.61
CA TRP A 125 2.13 -15.61 5.44
C TRP A 125 1.99 -16.88 6.26
N ALA A 126 0.80 -17.17 6.78
CA ALA A 126 0.53 -18.44 7.46
C ALA A 126 0.71 -19.63 6.51
N ALA A 127 0.21 -19.53 5.27
CA ALA A 127 0.42 -20.54 4.24
C ALA A 127 1.91 -20.66 3.87
N ALA A 128 2.61 -19.55 3.65
CA ALA A 128 4.02 -19.55 3.30
C ALA A 128 4.90 -20.19 4.39
N LEU A 129 4.60 -19.93 5.67
CA LEU A 129 5.29 -20.55 6.81
C LEU A 129 4.90 -22.02 6.98
N GLY A 130 3.62 -22.37 6.79
CA GLY A 130 3.14 -23.75 6.88
C GLY A 130 3.68 -24.67 5.78
N ILE A 131 3.82 -24.16 4.55
CA ILE A 131 4.39 -24.90 3.41
C ILE A 131 5.89 -25.17 3.61
N ARG A 132 6.60 -24.29 4.33
CA ARG A 132 8.04 -24.46 4.62
C ARG A 132 8.36 -25.50 5.70
N GLY A 133 7.34 -26.13 6.30
CA GLY A 133 7.51 -27.02 7.45
C GLY A 133 7.66 -26.19 8.72
N GLY A 134 6.72 -26.33 9.64
CA GLY A 134 6.77 -25.63 10.93
C GLY A 134 8.05 -25.99 11.68
N PHE A 135 8.84 -24.96 12.01
CA PHE A 135 10.04 -24.96 12.86
C PHE A 135 11.07 -26.07 12.63
#